data_AF-A0A940KGJ9-F1
#
_entry.id   AF-A0A940KGJ9-F1
#
_cell.length_a   1.000
_cell.length_b   1.000
_cell.length_c   1.000
_cell.angle_alpha   90.00
_cell.angle_beta   90.00
_cell.angle_gamma   90.00
#
_symmetry.space_group_name_H-M   'P 1'
#
loop_
_entity.id
_entity.type
_entity.pdbx_description
1 polymer ?
#
loop_
_entity_poly.entity_id
_entity_poly.type
_entity_poly.pdbx_seq_one_letter_code
_entity_poly.pdbx_strand_id
1 'polypeptide(L)'
;MKRTIGISLSLFLFSQTVSAQQPPLQIWFDQPAAQWEEALPLGNGRLGMTPDGGIEKEKIVLNDITLWSGSPQDANNYEAYKQLPAIRKLLSEGKNDEAQKLIDKSFICLGPGSGGAQWGCFQMLADLNITYRYTGAAATAHDYRRWLSLDSAIATTSFTIDGVRYTREYFTSFGDDVDLIRISASEKGKLNFSVGISRPERGESSISGQALLLAGQLHNGTDGKGMQ
;
A
#
# COMPACT_ATOMS: atom_id res chain seq x y z
N MET A 1 10.82 -85.93 25.70
CA MET A 1 11.15 -84.51 25.99
C MET A 1 10.24 -83.62 25.15
N LYS A 2 9.36 -82.84 25.79
CA LYS A 2 8.34 -82.01 25.13
C LYS A 2 8.99 -80.74 24.56
N ARG A 3 8.77 -80.43 23.28
CA ARG A 3 9.18 -79.16 22.65
C ARG A 3 7.96 -78.24 22.59
N THR A 4 8.02 -77.13 23.32
CA THR A 4 7.01 -76.08 23.32
C THR A 4 7.33 -75.10 22.20
N ILE A 5 6.40 -74.86 21.29
CA ILE A 5 6.52 -73.86 20.21
C ILE A 5 5.85 -72.58 20.71
N GLY A 6 6.64 -71.52 20.89
CA GLY A 6 6.13 -70.18 21.21
C GLY A 6 5.88 -69.39 19.92
N ILE A 7 4.65 -68.94 19.70
CA ILE A 7 4.29 -68.04 18.61
C ILE A 7 4.39 -66.62 19.14
N SER A 8 5.31 -65.82 18.59
CA SER A 8 5.43 -64.39 18.90
C SER A 8 4.56 -63.60 17.92
N LEU A 9 3.54 -62.93 18.43
CA LEU A 9 2.68 -62.04 17.65
C LEU A 9 3.22 -60.61 17.76
N SER A 10 3.88 -60.14 16.70
CA SER A 10 4.39 -58.76 16.64
C SER A 10 3.28 -57.81 16.20
N LEU A 11 2.83 -56.94 17.11
CA LEU A 11 1.86 -55.90 16.85
C LEU A 11 2.57 -54.69 16.20
N PHE A 12 2.37 -54.48 14.90
CA PHE A 12 2.87 -53.27 14.22
C PHE A 12 1.93 -52.09 14.51
N LEU A 13 2.38 -51.17 15.37
CA LEU A 13 1.75 -49.87 15.55
C LEU A 13 2.10 -48.99 14.34
N PHE A 14 1.16 -48.82 13.41
CA PHE A 14 1.26 -47.80 12.37
C PHE A 14 0.94 -46.43 12.99
N SER A 15 1.97 -45.64 13.30
CA SER A 15 1.81 -44.21 13.58
C SER A 15 1.41 -43.49 12.30
N GLN A 16 0.13 -43.18 12.16
CA GLN A 16 -0.38 -42.24 11.17
C GLN A 16 0.12 -40.84 11.58
N THR A 17 1.13 -40.32 10.89
CA THR A 17 1.54 -38.92 11.03
C THR A 17 0.47 -38.05 10.41
N VAL A 18 -0.45 -37.52 11.23
CA VAL A 18 -1.37 -36.47 10.81
C VAL A 18 -0.56 -35.19 10.68
N SER A 19 -0.23 -34.81 9.44
CA SER A 19 0.31 -33.49 9.15
C SER A 19 -0.83 -32.48 9.20
N ALA A 20 -0.96 -31.75 10.31
CA ALA A 20 -1.82 -30.58 10.35
C ALA A 20 -1.21 -29.51 9.43
N GLN A 21 -1.82 -29.28 8.26
CA GLN A 21 -1.42 -28.18 7.40
C GLN A 21 -1.74 -26.88 8.14
N GLN A 22 -0.72 -26.06 8.41
CA GLN A 22 -0.96 -24.75 9.00
C GLN A 22 -1.87 -23.96 8.04
N PRO A 23 -2.97 -23.36 8.53
CA PRO A 23 -3.82 -22.55 7.68
C PRO A 23 -2.98 -21.40 7.10
N PRO A 24 -3.15 -21.06 5.82
CA PRO A 24 -2.38 -19.99 5.18
C PRO A 24 -2.59 -18.69 5.95
N LEU A 25 -1.49 -17.98 6.22
CA LEU A 25 -1.56 -16.73 6.97
C LEU A 25 -2.07 -15.64 6.04
N GLN A 26 -3.34 -15.26 6.22
CA GLN A 26 -4.02 -14.36 5.31
C GLN A 26 -4.99 -13.42 6.02
N ILE A 27 -5.15 -12.25 5.44
CA ILE A 27 -6.24 -11.30 5.75
C ILE A 27 -7.23 -11.43 4.59
N TRP A 28 -8.53 -11.57 4.85
CA TRP A 28 -9.52 -11.77 3.79
C TRP A 28 -10.87 -11.12 4.10
N PHE A 29 -11.62 -10.83 3.02
CA PHE A 29 -12.94 -10.19 3.05
C PHE A 29 -13.83 -10.81 1.96
N ASP A 30 -15.14 -10.78 2.17
CA ASP A 30 -16.19 -11.30 1.28
C ASP A 30 -16.92 -10.19 0.49
N GLN A 31 -16.44 -8.95 0.59
CA GLN A 31 -16.94 -7.81 -0.17
C GLN A 31 -15.80 -6.86 -0.59
N PRO A 32 -15.99 -6.06 -1.66
CA PRO A 32 -15.07 -4.98 -1.99
C PRO A 32 -14.88 -3.99 -0.84
N ALA A 33 -13.74 -3.31 -0.82
CA ALA A 33 -13.50 -2.23 0.14
C ALA A 33 -14.47 -1.06 -0.11
N ALA A 34 -15.11 -0.54 0.95
CA ALA A 34 -15.98 0.62 0.88
C ALA A 34 -15.22 1.96 1.04
N GLN A 35 -14.05 1.89 1.68
CA GLN A 35 -13.13 3.01 1.93
C GLN A 35 -11.68 2.54 1.81
N TRP A 36 -10.73 3.48 1.71
CA TRP A 36 -9.34 3.15 1.41
C TRP A 36 -8.67 2.28 2.50
N GLU A 37 -9.02 2.50 3.76
CA GLU A 37 -8.51 1.77 4.92
C GLU A 37 -8.87 0.27 4.91
N GLU A 38 -9.86 -0.12 4.11
CA GLU A 38 -10.27 -1.51 3.94
C GLU A 38 -9.54 -2.21 2.79
N ALA A 39 -8.78 -1.48 1.96
CA ALA A 39 -8.04 -2.03 0.82
C ALA A 39 -6.86 -2.92 1.28
N LEU A 40 -6.31 -3.71 0.36
CA LEU A 40 -5.19 -4.63 0.66
C LEU A 40 -3.86 -3.98 0.29
N PRO A 41 -2.97 -3.65 1.24
CA PRO A 41 -1.70 -3.01 0.93
C PRO A 41 -0.65 -4.02 0.42
N LEU A 42 0.08 -3.59 -0.62
CA LEU A 42 1.22 -4.28 -1.21
C LEU A 42 2.36 -3.27 -1.40
N GLY A 43 3.60 -3.73 -1.31
CA GLY A 43 4.75 -2.89 -1.63
C GLY A 43 6.10 -3.60 -1.47
N ASN A 44 7.13 -3.03 -2.07
CA ASN A 44 8.51 -3.52 -2.00
C ASN A 44 9.45 -2.61 -1.18
N GLY A 45 8.89 -1.63 -0.46
CA GLY A 45 9.64 -0.62 0.28
C GLY A 45 9.86 0.69 -0.49
N ARG A 46 9.70 0.69 -1.81
CA ARG A 46 9.66 1.90 -2.65
C ARG A 46 8.29 2.11 -3.28
N LEU A 47 7.88 1.16 -4.12
CA LEU A 47 6.58 1.12 -4.77
C LEU A 47 5.54 0.52 -3.82
N GLY A 48 4.30 1.00 -3.94
CA GLY A 48 3.17 0.39 -3.28
C GLY A 48 1.88 0.53 -4.06
N MET A 49 1.01 -0.47 -3.92
CA MET A 49 -0.34 -0.47 -4.46
C MET A 49 -1.37 -0.88 -3.39
N THR A 50 -2.57 -0.32 -3.46
CA THR A 50 -3.68 -0.71 -2.58
C THR A 50 -4.97 -0.92 -3.40
N PRO A 51 -5.20 -2.12 -3.98
CA PRO A 51 -6.45 -2.42 -4.68
C PRO A 51 -7.66 -2.52 -3.74
N ASP A 52 -8.78 -1.94 -4.17
CA ASP A 52 -10.07 -1.99 -3.46
C ASP A 52 -10.88 -3.28 -3.73
N GLY A 53 -10.56 -3.98 -4.82
CA GLY A 53 -11.25 -5.20 -5.24
C GLY A 53 -12.64 -4.98 -5.85
N GLY A 54 -12.98 -3.75 -6.27
CA GLY A 54 -14.29 -3.43 -6.84
C GLY A 54 -14.63 -4.27 -8.08
N ILE A 55 -15.90 -4.65 -8.26
CA ILE A 55 -16.31 -5.64 -9.29
C ILE A 55 -16.31 -5.03 -10.70
N GLU A 56 -17.08 -3.97 -10.92
CA GLU A 56 -17.17 -3.29 -12.22
C GLU A 56 -16.12 -2.19 -12.37
N LYS A 57 -15.88 -1.46 -11.29
CA LYS A 57 -14.87 -0.41 -11.20
C LYS A 57 -13.96 -0.76 -10.05
N GLU A 58 -12.68 -0.86 -10.36
CA GLU A 58 -11.64 -1.06 -9.40
C GLU A 58 -10.75 0.17 -9.36
N LYS A 59 -10.46 0.62 -8.14
CA LYS A 59 -9.49 1.65 -7.86
C LYS A 59 -8.29 1.03 -7.16
N ILE A 60 -7.10 1.37 -7.66
CA ILE A 60 -5.82 0.98 -7.06
C ILE A 60 -5.04 2.26 -6.83
N VAL A 61 -4.84 2.62 -5.56
CA VAL A 61 -3.98 3.76 -5.21
C VAL A 61 -2.54 3.31 -5.33
N LEU A 62 -1.75 4.06 -6.10
CA LEU A 62 -0.32 3.84 -6.31
C LEU A 62 0.48 4.85 -5.50
N ASN A 63 1.61 4.40 -4.96
CA ASN A 63 2.54 5.23 -4.19
C ASN A 63 4.00 4.94 -4.59
N ASP A 64 4.82 5.97 -4.46
CA ASP A 64 6.27 5.88 -4.47
C ASP A 64 6.81 6.62 -3.24
N ILE A 65 7.66 5.99 -2.44
CA ILE A 65 8.19 6.56 -1.19
C ILE A 65 8.92 7.90 -1.38
N THR A 66 9.45 8.16 -2.57
CA THR A 66 10.22 9.36 -2.90
C THR A 66 9.34 10.52 -3.34
N LEU A 67 8.04 10.31 -3.58
CA LEU A 67 7.14 11.34 -4.09
C LEU A 67 6.71 12.34 -3.01
N TRP A 68 7.42 13.47 -2.95
CA TRP A 68 7.17 14.55 -2.00
C TRP A 68 7.06 15.90 -2.71
N SER A 69 6.15 16.74 -2.20
CA SER A 69 6.15 18.17 -2.54
C SER A 69 7.21 18.91 -1.72
N GLY A 70 7.39 20.21 -1.98
CA GLY A 70 8.34 21.05 -1.26
C GLY A 70 9.76 21.04 -1.86
N SER A 71 10.70 21.59 -1.10
CA SER A 71 12.10 21.71 -1.48
C SER A 71 13.00 21.70 -0.24
N PRO A 72 14.30 21.42 -0.41
CA PRO A 72 15.26 21.72 0.64
C PRO A 72 15.14 23.17 1.12
N GLN A 73 15.12 23.36 2.43
CA GLN A 73 15.10 24.68 3.07
C GLN A 73 16.10 24.71 4.23
N ASP A 74 16.85 25.81 4.36
CA ASP A 74 17.59 26.08 5.61
C ASP A 74 16.67 26.84 6.57
N ALA A 75 15.96 26.08 7.40
CA ALA A 75 15.06 26.61 8.42
C ALA A 75 15.77 26.84 9.77
N ASN A 76 17.10 26.65 9.86
CA ASN A 76 17.80 26.74 11.12
C ASN A 76 17.84 28.18 11.66
N ASN A 77 17.42 28.37 12.90
CA ASN A 77 17.74 29.57 13.64
C ASN A 77 19.11 29.42 14.34
N TYR A 78 20.17 29.81 13.64
CA TYR A 78 21.55 29.74 14.15
C TYR A 78 21.79 30.61 15.39
N GLU A 79 20.86 31.49 15.75
CA GLU A 79 20.95 32.35 16.94
C GLU A 79 20.26 31.73 18.18
N ALA A 80 19.47 30.66 18.01
CA ALA A 80 18.67 30.04 19.08
C ALA A 80 19.52 29.62 20.29
N TYR A 81 20.70 29.04 20.05
CA TYR A 81 21.57 28.53 21.11
C TYR A 81 22.00 29.61 22.11
N LYS A 82 22.04 30.89 21.70
CA LYS A 82 22.40 32.01 22.59
C LYS A 82 21.41 32.18 23.74
N GLN A 83 20.18 31.68 23.61
CA GLN A 83 19.15 31.73 24.66
C GLN A 83 19.24 30.56 25.65
N LEU A 84 19.99 29.49 25.36
CA LEU A 84 20.11 28.31 26.24
C LEU A 84 20.53 28.64 27.67
N PRO A 85 21.52 29.53 27.92
CA PRO A 85 21.90 29.86 29.30
C PRO A 85 20.75 30.47 30.10
N ALA A 86 19.98 31.38 29.49
CA ALA A 86 18.84 32.03 30.13
C ALA A 86 17.69 31.04 30.39
N ILE A 87 17.38 30.18 29.42
CA ILE A 87 16.36 29.12 29.55
C ILE A 87 16.72 28.18 30.72
N ARG A 88 17.96 27.67 30.75
CA ARG A 88 18.42 26.76 31.81
C ARG A 88 18.36 27.43 33.20
N LYS A 89 18.69 28.72 33.29
CA LYS A 89 18.56 29.48 34.53
C LYS A 89 17.09 29.56 34.99
N LEU A 90 16.17 29.91 34.10
CA LEU A 90 14.73 29.97 34.44
C LEU A 90 14.20 28.61 34.94
N LEU A 91 14.57 27.52 34.26
CA LEU A 91 14.21 26.16 34.69
C LEU A 91 14.78 25.83 36.08
N SER A 92 16.05 26.19 36.35
CA SER A 92 16.66 25.96 37.67
C SER A 92 16.01 26.77 38.81
N GLU A 93 15.37 27.90 38.47
CA GLU A 93 14.63 28.75 39.40
C GLU A 93 13.15 28.34 39.54
N GLY A 94 12.70 27.28 38.85
CA GLY A 94 11.31 26.83 38.83
C GLY A 94 10.36 27.69 38.00
N LYS A 95 10.89 28.60 37.16
CA LYS A 95 10.17 29.55 36.31
C LYS A 95 9.83 28.95 34.95
N ASN A 96 8.98 27.92 34.95
CA ASN A 96 8.70 27.12 33.77
C ASN A 96 7.96 27.90 32.67
N ASP A 97 6.98 28.73 33.04
CA ASP A 97 6.21 29.51 32.06
C ASP A 97 7.09 30.54 31.34
N GLU A 98 8.01 31.20 32.06
CA GLU A 98 8.98 32.11 31.44
C GLU A 98 9.98 31.36 30.56
N ALA A 99 10.44 30.17 31.00
CA ALA A 99 11.33 29.34 30.21
C ALA A 99 10.67 28.91 28.90
N GLN A 100 9.41 28.46 28.95
CA GLN A 100 8.64 28.08 27.78
C GLN A 100 8.45 29.27 26.82
N LYS A 101 8.02 30.43 27.32
CA LYS A 101 7.89 31.65 26.49
C LYS A 101 9.19 32.00 25.77
N LEU A 102 10.33 31.81 26.42
CA LEU A 102 11.63 32.08 25.81
C LEU A 102 11.99 31.02 24.74
N ILE A 103 11.71 29.74 25.00
CA ILE A 103 11.85 28.66 24.01
C ILE A 103 10.98 28.94 22.78
N ASP A 104 9.68 29.16 22.97
CA ASP A 104 8.70 29.38 21.89
C ASP A 104 9.05 30.59 21.02
N LYS A 105 9.80 31.56 21.57
CA LYS A 105 10.29 32.72 20.83
C LYS A 105 11.60 32.47 20.09
N SER A 106 12.47 31.62 20.61
CA SER A 106 13.88 31.53 20.18
C SER A 106 14.26 30.23 19.49
N PHE A 107 13.64 29.11 19.87
CA PHE A 107 13.82 27.78 19.28
C PHE A 107 12.77 27.49 18.22
N ILE A 108 12.59 28.45 17.31
CA ILE A 108 11.70 28.35 16.16
C ILE A 108 12.51 28.30 14.87
N CYS A 109 11.91 27.73 13.82
CA CYS A 109 12.45 27.80 12.48
C CYS A 109 12.54 29.25 12.00
N LEU A 110 13.57 29.58 11.21
CA LEU A 110 13.53 30.78 10.39
C LEU A 110 12.56 30.59 9.22
N GLY A 111 11.97 31.70 8.77
CA GLY A 111 10.97 31.66 7.70
C GLY A 111 9.71 30.88 8.11
N PRO A 112 8.96 30.34 7.15
CA PRO A 112 7.71 29.66 7.43
C PRO A 112 7.89 28.25 8.02
N GLY A 113 9.12 27.70 8.02
CA GLY A 113 9.43 26.38 8.60
C GLY A 113 8.49 25.28 8.10
N SER A 114 7.95 24.47 9.02
CA SER A 114 6.98 23.41 8.71
C SER A 114 5.59 23.91 8.29
N GLY A 115 5.31 25.21 8.43
CA GLY A 115 4.07 25.84 7.96
C GLY A 115 4.15 26.36 6.51
N GLY A 116 5.33 26.28 5.88
CA GLY A 116 5.56 26.78 4.52
C GLY A 116 5.42 25.71 3.45
N ALA A 117 5.12 26.14 2.23
CA ALA A 117 5.04 25.24 1.07
C ALA A 117 6.38 24.54 0.73
N GLN A 118 7.53 25.08 1.16
CA GLN A 118 8.84 24.43 1.01
C GLN A 118 9.00 23.19 1.89
N TRP A 119 8.34 23.13 3.06
CA TRP A 119 8.39 21.94 3.91
C TRP A 119 7.83 20.70 3.19
N GLY A 120 6.79 20.94 2.40
CA GLY A 120 6.15 19.90 1.61
C GLY A 120 5.41 18.88 2.45
N CYS A 121 4.94 17.85 1.76
CA CYS A 121 4.29 16.69 2.32
C CYS A 121 4.36 15.53 1.33
N PHE A 122 4.21 14.32 1.85
CA PHE A 122 4.09 13.10 1.06
C PHE A 122 2.92 13.22 0.09
N GLN A 123 3.07 12.66 -1.10
CA GLN A 123 2.09 12.73 -2.17
C GLN A 123 1.78 11.35 -2.72
N MET A 124 0.51 11.10 -3.03
CA MET A 124 0.15 9.92 -3.81
C MET A 124 0.70 10.03 -5.24
N LEU A 125 1.09 8.88 -5.81
CA LEU A 125 1.55 8.81 -7.20
C LEU A 125 0.36 8.97 -8.14
N ALA A 126 -0.60 8.06 -8.05
CA ALA A 126 -1.77 8.07 -8.93
C ALA A 126 -2.89 7.18 -8.40
N ASP A 127 -4.06 7.39 -8.98
CA ASP A 127 -5.13 6.39 -9.01
C ASP A 127 -5.07 5.64 -10.34
N LEU A 128 -4.82 4.32 -10.28
CA LEU A 128 -5.03 3.42 -11.40
C LEU A 128 -6.48 2.90 -11.34
N ASN A 129 -7.24 3.18 -12.39
CA ASN A 129 -8.65 2.83 -12.48
C ASN A 129 -8.84 1.78 -13.55
N ILE A 130 -9.45 0.64 -13.20
CA ILE A 130 -9.80 -0.40 -14.15
C ILE A 130 -11.32 -0.51 -14.18
N THR A 131 -11.92 -0.32 -15.37
CA THR A 131 -13.36 -0.48 -15.58
C THR A 131 -13.60 -1.75 -16.39
N TYR A 132 -14.16 -2.74 -15.74
CA TYR A 132 -14.49 -4.04 -16.32
C TYR A 132 -15.87 -4.00 -16.98
N ARG A 133 -16.02 -4.77 -18.06
CA ARG A 133 -17.28 -4.94 -18.77
C ARG A 133 -17.61 -6.43 -18.85
N TYR A 134 -18.61 -6.84 -18.09
CA TYR A 134 -19.12 -8.20 -18.11
C TYR A 134 -20.29 -8.32 -19.10
N THR A 135 -20.40 -9.47 -19.76
CA THR A 135 -21.51 -9.74 -20.67
C THR A 135 -22.75 -10.12 -19.86
N GLY A 136 -23.86 -9.39 -19.98
CA GLY A 136 -25.12 -9.68 -19.30
C GLY A 136 -25.77 -8.42 -18.73
N ALA A 137 -27.10 -8.28 -18.83
CA ALA A 137 -27.81 -7.01 -18.53
C ALA A 137 -28.02 -6.71 -17.03
N ALA A 138 -27.52 -7.56 -16.13
CA ALA A 138 -27.64 -7.41 -14.67
C ALA A 138 -26.64 -8.32 -13.94
N ALA A 139 -25.37 -8.30 -14.37
CA ALA A 139 -24.31 -9.16 -13.86
C ALA A 139 -24.13 -9.02 -12.34
N THR A 140 -24.77 -9.88 -11.56
CA THR A 140 -24.61 -9.93 -10.11
C THR A 140 -23.43 -10.85 -9.80
N ALA A 141 -22.46 -10.35 -9.04
CA ALA A 141 -21.33 -11.16 -8.64
C ALA A 141 -21.74 -12.12 -7.51
N HIS A 142 -21.26 -13.36 -7.61
CA HIS A 142 -21.41 -14.39 -6.58
C HIS A 142 -20.02 -14.92 -6.18
N ASP A 143 -19.95 -15.61 -5.04
CA ASP A 143 -18.71 -16.19 -4.50
C ASP A 143 -17.55 -15.18 -4.45
N TYR A 144 -17.85 -13.94 -4.08
CA TYR A 144 -16.84 -12.90 -3.99
C TYR A 144 -15.90 -13.19 -2.82
N ARG A 145 -14.60 -13.06 -3.07
CA ARG A 145 -13.58 -13.04 -2.02
C ARG A 145 -12.40 -12.21 -2.46
N ARG A 146 -11.86 -11.41 -1.54
CA ARG A 146 -10.52 -10.80 -1.67
C ARG A 146 -9.65 -11.16 -0.48
N TRP A 147 -8.37 -11.39 -0.69
CA TRP A 147 -7.44 -11.74 0.38
C TRP A 147 -6.02 -11.30 0.07
N LEU A 148 -5.23 -11.10 1.13
CA LEU A 148 -3.79 -10.88 1.08
C LEU A 148 -3.13 -12.06 1.79
N SER A 149 -2.35 -12.82 1.03
CA SER A 149 -1.47 -13.87 1.57
C SER A 149 -0.21 -13.21 2.15
N LEU A 150 0.03 -13.38 3.45
CA LEU A 150 1.23 -12.88 4.13
C LEU A 150 2.44 -13.79 3.89
N ASP A 151 2.21 -15.03 3.46
CA ASP A 151 3.27 -15.99 3.13
C ASP A 151 3.90 -15.70 1.75
N SER A 152 3.08 -15.24 0.79
CA SER A 152 3.52 -15.01 -0.59
C SER A 152 3.53 -13.54 -1.03
N ALA A 153 3.04 -12.63 -0.18
CA ALA A 153 2.85 -11.20 -0.51
C ALA A 153 2.03 -10.98 -1.80
N ILE A 154 1.00 -11.82 -2.00
CA ILE A 154 0.08 -11.71 -3.15
C ILE A 154 -1.31 -11.35 -2.61
N ALA A 155 -1.87 -10.25 -3.11
CA ALA A 155 -3.30 -10.00 -2.96
C ALA A 155 -4.06 -10.67 -4.10
N THR A 156 -5.28 -11.10 -3.85
CA THR A 156 -6.14 -11.70 -4.87
C THR A 156 -7.58 -11.28 -4.66
N THR A 157 -8.28 -11.01 -5.77
CA THR A 157 -9.74 -10.80 -5.80
C THR A 157 -10.35 -11.81 -6.76
N SER A 158 -11.41 -12.50 -6.35
CA SER A 158 -12.07 -13.58 -7.09
C SER A 158 -13.58 -13.52 -6.92
N PHE A 159 -14.33 -13.71 -8.01
CA PHE A 159 -15.80 -13.71 -8.02
C PHE A 159 -16.31 -14.34 -9.31
N THR A 160 -17.58 -14.74 -9.33
CA THR A 160 -18.25 -15.33 -10.50
C THR A 160 -19.36 -14.42 -10.99
N ILE A 161 -19.45 -14.24 -12.31
CA ILE A 161 -20.58 -13.60 -12.98
C ILE A 161 -21.01 -14.50 -14.13
N ASP A 162 -22.29 -14.86 -14.20
CA ASP A 162 -22.88 -15.68 -15.26
C ASP A 162 -22.09 -16.98 -15.55
N GLY A 163 -21.64 -17.65 -14.49
CA GLY A 163 -20.84 -18.88 -14.56
C GLY A 163 -19.35 -18.68 -14.84
N VAL A 164 -18.93 -17.48 -15.21
CA VAL A 164 -17.51 -17.15 -15.47
C VAL A 164 -16.85 -16.67 -14.18
N ARG A 165 -15.85 -17.43 -13.71
CA ARG A 165 -14.93 -17.01 -12.64
C ARG A 165 -13.94 -15.99 -13.19
N TYR A 166 -13.84 -14.83 -12.53
CA TYR A 166 -12.82 -13.82 -12.75
C TYR A 166 -11.85 -13.82 -11.58
N THR A 167 -10.56 -13.65 -11.87
CA THR A 167 -9.51 -13.63 -10.85
C THR A 167 -8.49 -12.56 -11.17
N ARG A 168 -8.15 -11.78 -10.15
CA ARG A 168 -7.17 -10.69 -10.18
C ARG A 168 -6.12 -10.96 -9.13
N GLU A 169 -4.86 -11.08 -9.53
CA GLU A 169 -3.72 -11.30 -8.64
C GLU A 169 -2.80 -10.09 -8.70
N TYR A 170 -2.34 -9.62 -7.55
CA TYR A 170 -1.56 -8.39 -7.43
C TYR A 170 -0.33 -8.66 -6.56
N PHE A 171 0.83 -8.17 -6.99
CA PHE A 171 2.03 -8.16 -6.16
C PHE A 171 3.00 -7.08 -6.62
N THR A 172 3.83 -6.61 -5.69
CA THR A 172 4.92 -5.69 -5.98
C THR A 172 6.24 -6.48 -5.91
N SER A 173 6.94 -6.60 -7.03
CA SER A 173 8.21 -7.36 -7.07
C SER A 173 9.29 -6.63 -6.28
N PHE A 174 9.91 -7.34 -5.35
CA PHE A 174 11.07 -6.83 -4.61
C PHE A 174 12.34 -6.79 -5.48
N GLY A 175 12.54 -7.79 -6.34
CA GLY A 175 13.76 -7.91 -7.15
C GLY A 175 13.74 -7.07 -8.43
N ASP A 176 12.58 -6.95 -9.07
CA ASP A 176 12.44 -6.29 -10.37
C ASP A 176 11.90 -4.85 -10.26
N ASP A 177 11.51 -4.44 -9.06
CA ASP A 177 11.05 -3.09 -8.73
C ASP A 177 9.88 -2.59 -9.61
N VAL A 178 8.85 -3.43 -9.71
CA VAL A 178 7.64 -3.20 -10.51
C VAL A 178 6.39 -3.72 -9.80
N ASP A 179 5.27 -3.03 -9.99
CA ASP A 179 3.93 -3.49 -9.62
C ASP A 179 3.32 -4.34 -10.73
N LEU A 180 2.83 -5.53 -10.40
CA LEU A 180 2.19 -6.45 -11.36
C LEU A 180 0.74 -6.74 -10.98
N ILE A 181 -0.10 -6.76 -12.02
CA ILE A 181 -1.51 -7.13 -11.93
C ILE A 181 -1.77 -8.18 -13.00
N ARG A 182 -2.17 -9.39 -12.58
CA ARG A 182 -2.63 -10.44 -13.49
C ARG A 182 -4.15 -10.53 -13.43
N ILE A 183 -4.79 -10.34 -14.58
CA ILE A 183 -6.24 -10.38 -14.71
C ILE A 183 -6.61 -11.58 -15.59
N SER A 184 -7.54 -12.41 -15.13
CA SER A 184 -7.96 -13.62 -15.83
C SER A 184 -9.46 -13.89 -15.74
N ALA A 185 -9.97 -14.60 -16.73
CA ALA A 185 -11.32 -15.16 -16.76
C ALA A 185 -11.23 -16.65 -17.10
N SER A 186 -12.09 -17.46 -16.48
CA SER A 186 -12.14 -18.92 -16.69
C SER A 186 -12.59 -19.33 -18.10
N GLU A 187 -13.23 -18.45 -18.84
CA GLU A 187 -13.69 -18.68 -20.21
C GLU A 187 -13.00 -17.76 -21.22
N LYS A 188 -12.65 -18.33 -22.39
CA LYS A 188 -12.00 -17.59 -23.48
C LYS A 188 -12.91 -16.47 -24.01
N GLY A 189 -12.33 -15.29 -24.19
CA GLY A 189 -13.03 -14.13 -24.77
C GLY A 189 -13.98 -13.39 -23.81
N LYS A 190 -14.00 -13.75 -22.53
CA LYS A 190 -14.86 -13.11 -21.52
C LYS A 190 -14.22 -11.93 -20.79
N LEU A 191 -12.93 -11.70 -20.97
CA LEU A 191 -12.23 -10.60 -20.33
C LEU A 191 -12.27 -9.33 -21.19
N ASN A 192 -12.97 -8.30 -20.71
CA ASN A 192 -13.08 -6.99 -21.37
C ASN A 192 -12.98 -5.89 -20.32
N PHE A 193 -12.06 -4.94 -20.50
CA PHE A 193 -11.88 -3.83 -19.57
C PHE A 193 -11.18 -2.65 -20.25
N SER A 194 -11.24 -1.49 -19.61
CA SER A 194 -10.43 -0.31 -19.94
C SER A 194 -9.61 0.10 -18.73
N VAL A 195 -8.39 0.56 -18.96
CA VAL A 195 -7.47 1.06 -17.92
C VAL A 195 -7.32 2.57 -18.09
N GLY A 196 -7.40 3.30 -16.99
CA GLY A 196 -7.10 4.72 -16.91
C GLY A 196 -6.18 5.00 -15.72
N ILE A 197 -5.40 6.07 -15.82
CA ILE A 197 -4.55 6.55 -14.74
C ILE A 197 -4.79 8.04 -14.58
N SER A 198 -4.90 8.50 -13.35
CA SER A 198 -5.21 9.88 -13.03
C SER A 198 -4.56 10.31 -11.73
N ARG A 199 -4.34 11.63 -11.61
CA ARG A 199 -3.90 12.26 -10.38
C ARG A 199 -4.80 13.46 -10.08
N PRO A 200 -5.14 13.77 -8.82
CA PRO A 200 -5.99 14.92 -8.49
C PRO A 200 -5.45 16.26 -8.96
N GLU A 201 -4.13 16.39 -9.06
CA GLU A 201 -3.46 17.61 -9.50
C GLU A 201 -2.15 17.33 -10.23
N ARG A 202 -1.77 18.24 -11.13
CA ARG A 202 -0.43 18.33 -11.73
C ARG A 202 0.08 17.02 -12.36
N GLY A 203 -0.82 16.23 -12.93
CA GLY A 203 -0.49 15.03 -13.68
C GLY A 203 -1.32 14.99 -14.95
N GLU A 204 -0.67 14.67 -16.07
CA GLU A 204 -1.31 14.49 -17.36
C GLU A 204 -1.07 13.05 -17.84
N SER A 205 -2.15 12.39 -18.25
CA SER A 205 -2.08 11.06 -18.82
C SER A 205 -2.08 11.11 -20.34
N SER A 206 -1.30 10.22 -20.95
CA SER A 206 -1.20 10.10 -22.41
C SER A 206 -1.01 8.64 -22.81
N ILE A 207 -1.26 8.33 -24.08
CA ILE A 207 -1.08 7.00 -24.64
C ILE A 207 0.06 7.05 -25.65
N SER A 208 1.00 6.12 -25.52
CA SER A 208 2.10 5.92 -26.47
C SER A 208 2.21 4.44 -26.82
N GLY A 209 1.73 4.07 -28.01
CA GLY A 209 1.67 2.68 -28.44
C GLY A 209 0.78 1.83 -27.53
N GLN A 210 1.38 0.88 -26.81
CA GLN A 210 0.71 0.01 -25.84
C GLN A 210 0.87 0.49 -24.38
N ALA A 211 1.50 1.65 -24.16
CA ALA A 211 1.72 2.21 -22.83
C ALA A 211 0.74 3.34 -22.52
N LEU A 212 0.21 3.31 -21.30
CA LEU A 212 -0.44 4.45 -20.65
C LEU A 212 0.60 5.14 -19.77
N LEU A 213 0.87 6.41 -20.03
CA LEU A 213 1.88 7.19 -19.34
C LEU A 213 1.21 8.25 -18.46
N LEU A 214 1.76 8.50 -17.28
CA LEU A 214 1.44 9.64 -16.43
C LEU A 214 2.73 10.42 -16.21
N ALA A 215 2.70 11.71 -16.51
CA ALA A 215 3.81 12.63 -16.23
C ALA A 215 3.27 13.87 -15.51
N GLY A 216 4.09 14.47 -14.66
CA GLY A 216 3.66 15.60 -13.84
C GLY A 216 4.83 16.38 -13.26
N GLN A 217 4.50 17.44 -12.53
CA GLN A 217 5.49 18.13 -11.70
C GLN A 217 4.83 18.73 -10.46
N LEU A 218 5.35 18.38 -9.28
CA LEU A 218 4.87 18.90 -8.00
C LEU A 218 5.34 20.33 -7.76
N HIS A 219 4.60 21.06 -6.93
CA HIS A 219 5.03 22.37 -6.48
C HIS A 219 6.08 22.22 -5.37
N ASN A 220 7.18 22.94 -5.49
CA ASN A 220 8.30 22.90 -4.53
C ASN A 220 8.24 23.99 -3.46
N GLY A 221 7.23 24.86 -3.49
CA GLY A 221 7.12 25.98 -2.56
C GLY A 221 8.02 27.17 -2.90
N THR A 222 8.68 27.17 -4.06
CA THR A 222 9.51 28.27 -4.57
C THR A 222 9.07 28.71 -5.97
N ASP A 223 9.68 28.17 -7.02
CA ASP A 223 9.46 28.52 -8.42
C ASP A 223 8.46 27.60 -9.14
N GLY A 224 7.87 26.65 -8.39
CA GLY A 224 6.91 25.68 -8.88
C GLY A 224 7.53 24.46 -9.57
N LYS A 225 8.87 24.36 -9.63
CA LYS A 225 9.59 23.26 -10.29
C LYS A 225 10.05 22.21 -9.30
N GLY A 226 9.11 21.48 -8.71
CA GLY A 226 9.42 20.37 -7.81
C GLY A 226 9.71 19.07 -8.52
N MET A 227 9.48 17.98 -7.78
CA MET A 227 9.64 16.61 -8.27
C MET A 227 8.83 16.37 -9.54
N GLN A 228 9.45 15.72 -10.52
CA GLN A 228 8.87 15.32 -11.80
C GLN A 228 8.62 13.81 -11.83
#